data_AF-A0A1I7VL28-F1
#
_entry.id   AF-A0A1I7VL28-F1
#
_cell.length_a   1.000
_cell.length_b   1.000
_cell.length_c   1.000
_cell.angle_alpha   90.00
_cell.angle_beta   90.00
_cell.angle_gamma   90.00
#
_symmetry.space_group_name_H-M   'P 1'
#
loop_
_entity.id
_entity.type
_entity.pdbx_description
1 polymer ?
#
loop_
_entity_poly.entity_id
_entity_poly.type
_entity_poly.pdbx_seq_one_letter_code
_entity_poly.pdbx_strand_id
1 'polypeptide(L)'
;MEDMLENRLVKLEGRLGLHKAGNVINVSEELTLLRKKLSEAGCGFLLKIPTDVMKKITDLATGSDYLTPAEKKREIEFGYDLMFERVRLLEEFQKDSEVVFKSESIANVSHHLPALDAAEKEINESALDVQKHHSSVVDLKEKFVILLEQLHYQVLEWESVVEKLEQVKETNKTNA
;
A
#
# COMPACT_ATOMS: atom_id res chain seq x y z
N MET A 1 -11.14 9.88 53.20
CA MET A 1 -11.28 8.61 52.43
C MET A 1 -11.67 8.90 50.99
N GLU A 2 -12.53 9.91 50.76
CA GLU A 2 -12.93 10.41 49.44
C GLU A 2 -11.75 10.95 48.60
N ASP A 3 -10.86 11.77 49.19
CA ASP A 3 -9.66 12.27 48.49
C ASP A 3 -8.73 11.17 47.93
N MET A 4 -8.70 10.00 48.57
CA MET A 4 -7.87 8.88 48.12
C MET A 4 -8.50 8.15 46.93
N LEU A 5 -9.83 8.06 46.92
CA LEU A 5 -10.61 7.53 45.80
C LEU A 5 -10.54 8.46 44.60
N GLU A 6 -10.65 9.76 44.82
CA GLU A 6 -10.56 10.78 43.78
C GLU A 6 -9.17 10.80 43.12
N ASN A 7 -8.09 10.73 43.92
CA ASN A 7 -6.72 10.59 43.41
C ASN A 7 -6.50 9.31 42.59
N ARG A 8 -7.11 8.18 43.00
CA ARG A 8 -7.03 6.93 42.22
C ARG A 8 -7.79 7.04 40.91
N LEU A 9 -8.92 7.74 40.91
CA LEU A 9 -9.74 7.96 39.74
C LEU A 9 -9.03 8.86 38.73
N VAL A 10 -8.43 9.95 39.18
CA VAL A 10 -7.63 10.85 38.33
C VAL A 10 -6.44 10.13 37.69
N LYS A 11 -5.82 9.19 38.41
CA LYS A 11 -4.76 8.33 37.86
C LYS A 11 -5.29 7.36 36.81
N LEU A 12 -6.50 6.84 36.97
CA LEU A 12 -7.14 5.96 35.98
C LEU A 12 -7.54 6.74 34.73
N GLU A 13 -8.15 7.92 34.88
CA GLU A 13 -8.49 8.83 33.78
C GLU A 13 -7.25 9.18 32.94
N GLY A 14 -6.13 9.50 33.60
CA GLY A 14 -4.87 9.79 32.91
C GLY A 14 -4.28 8.59 32.16
N ARG A 15 -4.42 7.37 32.70
CA ARG A 15 -3.97 6.13 32.02
C ARG A 15 -4.86 5.76 30.83
N LEU A 16 -6.14 6.10 30.90
CA LEU A 16 -7.14 5.83 29.85
C LEU A 16 -7.14 6.92 28.77
N GLY A 17 -6.40 8.02 28.96
CA GLY A 17 -6.30 9.11 27.99
C GLY A 17 -7.57 9.95 27.89
N LEU A 18 -8.39 9.98 28.94
CA LEU A 18 -9.63 10.76 28.97
C LEU A 18 -9.30 12.26 28.96
N HIS A 19 -10.02 13.01 28.11
CA HIS A 19 -9.85 14.45 28.00
C HIS A 19 -10.19 15.12 29.34
N LYS A 20 -9.27 15.95 29.85
CA LYS A 20 -9.61 16.95 30.88
C LYS A 20 -9.99 18.23 30.12
N ALA A 21 -11.18 18.76 30.31
CA ALA A 21 -11.49 20.08 29.77
C ALA A 21 -10.47 21.08 30.31
N GLY A 22 -9.99 21.95 29.42
CA GLY A 22 -9.03 22.98 29.77
C GLY A 22 -9.58 23.87 30.88
N ASN A 23 -8.69 24.39 31.74
CA ASN A 23 -9.05 25.30 32.82
C ASN A 23 -9.81 26.52 32.26
N VAL A 24 -11.13 26.56 32.47
CA VAL A 24 -11.93 27.75 32.22
C VAL A 24 -11.70 28.70 33.38
N ILE A 25 -11.09 29.86 33.09
CA ILE A 25 -10.84 30.90 34.09
C ILE A 25 -12.19 31.42 34.58
N ASN A 26 -12.39 31.43 35.90
CA ASN A 26 -13.61 31.90 36.53
C ASN A 26 -13.70 33.44 36.45
N VAL A 27 -14.28 33.97 35.38
CA VAL A 27 -14.47 35.43 35.17
C VAL A 27 -15.64 35.99 36.00
N SER A 28 -16.32 35.18 36.83
CA SER A 28 -17.53 35.61 37.52
C SER A 28 -17.28 36.73 38.55
N GLU A 29 -16.14 36.68 39.26
CA GLU A 29 -15.77 37.73 40.23
C GLU A 29 -15.43 39.05 39.52
N GLU A 30 -14.69 39.01 38.41
CA GLU A 30 -14.36 40.21 37.62
C GLU A 30 -15.61 40.85 36.99
N LEU A 31 -16.55 40.03 36.52
CA LEU A 31 -17.83 40.49 35.96
C LEU A 31 -18.75 41.14 37.01
N THR A 32 -18.74 40.64 38.26
CA THR A 32 -19.53 41.26 39.35
C THR A 32 -18.95 42.63 39.75
N LEU A 33 -17.63 42.76 39.80
CA LEU A 33 -16.95 44.05 40.02
C LEU A 33 -17.22 45.03 38.87
N LEU A 34 -17.17 44.57 37.62
CA LEU A 34 -17.44 45.39 36.44
C LEU A 34 -18.90 45.85 36.38
N ARG A 35 -19.86 44.99 36.75
CA ARG A 35 -21.28 45.34 36.85
C ARG A 35 -21.54 46.38 37.94
N LYS A 36 -20.86 46.31 39.08
CA LYS A 36 -20.95 47.32 40.14
C LYS A 36 -20.48 48.69 39.62
N LYS A 37 -19.32 48.74 38.96
CA LYS A 37 -18.79 49.96 38.32
C LYS A 37 -19.73 50.52 37.23
N LEU A 38 -20.32 49.65 36.41
CA LEU A 38 -21.29 50.05 35.37
C LEU A 38 -22.61 50.56 35.94
N SER A 39 -23.05 50.00 37.07
CA SER A 39 -24.28 50.44 37.77
C SER A 39 -24.05 51.78 38.47
N GLU A 40 -22.88 51.98 39.09
CA GLU A 40 -22.44 53.26 39.68
C GLU A 40 -22.29 54.35 38.60
N ALA A 41 -21.91 53.98 37.38
CA ALA A 41 -21.82 54.88 36.22
C ALA A 41 -23.17 55.13 35.49
N GLY A 42 -24.30 54.59 35.99
CA GLY A 42 -25.62 54.78 35.38
C GLY A 42 -25.91 53.94 34.13
N CYS A 43 -25.01 53.01 33.77
CA CYS A 43 -25.08 52.18 32.57
C CYS A 43 -25.52 50.73 32.85
N GLY A 44 -26.35 50.53 33.88
CA GLY A 44 -26.78 49.20 34.34
C GLY A 44 -27.59 48.39 33.32
N PHE A 45 -28.14 49.03 32.29
CA PHE A 45 -28.93 48.39 31.22
C PHE A 45 -28.10 47.63 30.17
N LEU A 46 -26.77 47.84 30.13
CA LEU A 46 -25.88 47.24 29.13
C LEU A 46 -25.68 45.74 29.36
N LEU A 47 -25.75 45.27 30.60
CA LEU A 47 -25.57 43.86 30.94
C LEU A 47 -26.94 43.18 31.07
N LYS A 48 -27.57 42.86 29.93
CA LYS A 48 -28.87 42.17 29.84
C LYS A 48 -28.87 40.71 30.30
N ILE A 49 -27.71 40.09 30.50
CA ILE A 49 -27.62 38.68 30.90
C ILE A 49 -27.78 38.60 32.43
N PRO A 50 -28.80 37.91 32.96
CA PRO A 50 -28.98 37.76 34.40
C PRO A 50 -27.75 37.11 35.06
N THR A 51 -27.39 37.57 36.26
CA THR A 51 -26.28 36.99 37.06
C THR A 51 -26.46 35.49 37.27
N ASP A 52 -27.70 35.03 37.37
CA ASP A 52 -28.02 33.63 37.65
C ASP A 52 -27.78 32.74 36.44
N VAL A 53 -27.95 33.28 35.23
CA VAL A 53 -27.62 32.57 33.98
C VAL A 53 -26.11 32.49 33.79
N MET A 54 -25.39 33.58 34.12
CA MET A 54 -23.92 33.56 34.09
C MET A 54 -23.33 32.59 35.11
N LYS A 55 -23.86 32.56 36.35
CA LYS A 55 -23.45 31.58 37.36
C LYS A 55 -23.67 30.16 36.87
N LYS A 56 -24.85 29.85 36.32
CA LYS A 56 -25.11 28.52 35.74
C LYS A 56 -24.14 28.17 34.61
N ILE A 57 -23.84 29.10 33.71
CA ILE A 57 -22.89 28.86 32.61
C ILE A 57 -21.47 28.65 33.14
N THR A 58 -21.05 29.43 34.14
CA THR A 58 -19.76 29.24 34.80
C THR A 58 -19.72 27.89 35.50
N ASP A 59 -20.73 27.54 36.29
CA ASP A 59 -20.83 26.25 37.00
C ASP A 59 -20.83 25.05 36.04
N LEU A 60 -21.44 25.18 34.84
CA LEU A 60 -21.40 24.18 33.77
C LEU A 60 -20.03 24.11 33.07
N ALA A 61 -19.32 25.23 32.96
CA ALA A 61 -18.01 25.32 32.31
C ALA A 61 -16.83 24.97 33.24
N THR A 62 -17.00 25.12 34.56
CA THR A 62 -16.02 24.74 35.58
C THR A 62 -16.40 23.46 36.33
N GLY A 63 -17.59 22.90 36.08
CA GLY A 63 -18.03 21.61 36.60
C GLY A 63 -17.24 20.45 35.99
N SER A 64 -17.30 19.28 36.62
CA SER A 64 -16.67 18.07 36.07
C SER A 64 -17.18 17.78 34.65
N ASP A 65 -16.28 17.35 33.75
CA ASP A 65 -16.58 16.97 32.35
C ASP A 65 -17.68 15.93 32.19
N TYR A 66 -18.03 15.24 33.29
CA TYR A 66 -19.08 14.27 33.37
C TYR A 66 -20.30 14.89 34.06
N LEU A 67 -21.45 14.89 33.38
CA LEU A 67 -22.71 15.39 33.93
C LEU A 67 -23.27 14.43 34.99
N THR A 68 -22.91 13.15 34.91
CA THR A 68 -23.30 12.12 35.89
C THR A 68 -22.18 11.10 36.17
N PRO A 69 -22.15 10.48 37.38
CA PRO A 69 -21.21 9.39 37.68
C PRO A 69 -21.43 8.15 36.81
N ALA A 70 -22.62 7.99 36.21
CA ALA A 70 -22.92 6.89 35.29
C ALA A 70 -22.22 7.06 33.93
N GLU A 71 -22.16 8.28 33.39
CA GLU A 71 -21.40 8.59 32.17
C GLU A 71 -19.91 8.39 32.40
N LYS A 72 -19.42 8.83 33.57
CA LYS A 72 -18.03 8.61 33.98
C LYS A 72 -17.65 7.13 34.01
N LYS A 73 -18.53 6.29 34.55
CA LYS A 73 -18.34 4.84 34.57
C LYS A 73 -18.30 4.25 33.15
N ARG A 74 -19.23 4.68 32.28
CA ARG A 74 -19.31 4.21 30.89
C ARG A 74 -18.07 4.58 30.08
N GLU A 75 -17.56 5.80 30.24
CA GLU A 75 -16.37 6.26 29.55
C GLU A 75 -15.11 5.49 29.98
N ILE A 76 -15.03 5.17 31.28
CA ILE A 76 -13.95 4.32 31.83
C ILE A 76 -14.03 2.90 31.27
N GLU A 77 -15.22 2.30 31.20
CA GLU A 77 -15.43 0.97 30.61
C GLU A 77 -15.03 0.95 29.12
N PHE A 78 -15.48 1.95 28.35
CA PHE A 78 -15.09 2.09 26.94
C PHE A 78 -13.58 2.25 26.76
N GLY A 79 -12.94 3.11 27.57
CA GLY A 79 -11.48 3.27 27.54
C GLY A 79 -10.72 2.00 27.90
N TYR A 80 -11.27 1.19 28.82
CA TYR A 80 -10.70 -0.09 29.21
C TYR A 80 -10.76 -1.11 28.06
N ASP A 81 -11.91 -1.25 27.41
CA ASP A 81 -12.10 -2.14 26.25
C ASP A 81 -11.16 -1.74 25.10
N LEU A 82 -11.04 -0.43 24.83
CA LEU A 82 -10.13 0.08 23.82
C LEU A 82 -8.66 -0.23 24.16
N MET A 83 -8.27 -0.11 25.42
CA MET A 83 -6.92 -0.46 25.87
C MET A 83 -6.64 -1.96 25.70
N PHE A 84 -7.62 -2.80 26.00
CA PHE A 84 -7.48 -4.25 25.87
C PHE A 84 -7.31 -4.68 24.42
N GLU A 85 -8.10 -4.13 23.49
CA GLU A 85 -7.94 -4.38 22.05
C GLU A 85 -6.58 -3.89 21.52
N ARG A 86 -6.09 -2.73 21.99
CA ARG A 86 -4.74 -2.24 21.63
C ARG A 86 -3.64 -3.19 22.10
N VAL A 87 -3.75 -3.72 23.32
CA VAL A 87 -2.77 -4.70 23.84
C VAL A 87 -2.79 -5.97 23.00
N ARG A 88 -3.98 -6.48 22.67
CA ARG A 88 -4.12 -7.67 21.81
C ARG A 88 -3.46 -7.49 20.45
N LEU A 89 -3.71 -6.37 19.78
CA LEU A 89 -3.11 -6.07 18.47
C LEU A 89 -1.59 -5.92 18.55
N LEU A 90 -1.06 -5.35 19.64
CA LEU A 90 0.38 -5.25 19.85
C LEU A 90 1.03 -6.62 20.09
N GLU A 91 0.36 -7.52 20.80
CA GLU A 91 0.83 -8.90 20.99
C GLU A 91 0.84 -9.69 19.67
N GLU A 92 -0.20 -9.55 18.85
CA GLU A 92 -0.26 -10.15 17.50
C GLU A 92 0.86 -9.61 16.61
N PHE A 93 1.03 -8.28 16.57
CA PHE A 93 2.14 -7.65 15.83
C PHE A 93 3.52 -8.14 16.29
N GLN A 94 3.72 -8.28 17.60
CA GLN A 94 5.00 -8.75 18.14
C GLN A 94 5.28 -10.20 17.70
N LYS A 95 4.28 -11.09 17.78
CA LYS A 95 4.40 -12.49 17.32
C LYS A 95 4.73 -12.56 15.83
N ASP A 96 4.00 -11.82 15.01
CA ASP A 96 4.21 -11.80 13.56
C ASP A 96 5.57 -11.22 13.19
N SER A 97 6.00 -10.15 13.88
CA SER A 97 7.32 -9.56 13.68
C SER A 97 8.44 -10.56 14.00
N GLU A 98 8.29 -11.35 15.06
CA GLU A 98 9.29 -12.34 15.44
C GLU A 98 9.42 -13.45 14.39
N VAL A 99 8.31 -13.88 13.80
CA VAL A 99 8.28 -14.88 12.73
C VAL A 99 8.86 -14.33 11.42
N VAL A 100 8.49 -13.11 11.02
CA VAL A 100 8.92 -12.51 9.75
C VAL A 100 10.40 -12.11 9.79
N PHE A 101 10.85 -11.44 10.86
CA PHE A 101 12.23 -10.96 10.96
C PHE A 101 13.26 -12.05 11.32
N LYS A 102 12.83 -13.16 11.92
CA LYS A 102 13.71 -14.33 12.15
C LYS A 102 13.63 -15.37 11.04
N SER A 103 12.88 -15.11 9.97
CA SER A 103 12.84 -16.04 8.84
C SER A 103 14.21 -16.09 8.16
N GLU A 104 14.95 -17.16 8.46
CA GLU A 104 16.25 -17.48 7.87
C GLU A 104 16.17 -17.49 6.33
N SER A 105 15.00 -17.81 5.79
CA SER A 105 14.70 -17.72 4.35
C SER A 105 14.84 -16.31 3.76
N ILE A 106 14.46 -15.24 4.48
CA ILE A 106 14.62 -13.86 4.01
C ILE A 106 16.08 -13.41 4.19
N ALA A 107 16.71 -13.77 5.30
CA ALA A 107 18.12 -13.44 5.56
C ALA A 107 19.06 -14.06 4.50
N ASN A 108 18.77 -15.29 4.07
CA ASN A 108 19.60 -16.05 3.15
C ASN A 108 19.39 -15.70 1.66
N VAL A 109 18.44 -14.83 1.31
CA VAL A 109 18.22 -14.40 -0.09
C VAL A 109 19.51 -13.84 -0.69
N SER A 110 20.27 -13.09 0.09
CA SER A 110 21.54 -12.51 -0.34
C SER A 110 22.60 -13.54 -0.76
N HIS A 111 22.59 -14.73 -0.14
CA HIS A 111 23.51 -15.83 -0.47
C HIS A 111 23.16 -16.50 -1.81
N HIS A 112 21.92 -16.39 -2.27
CA HIS A 112 21.47 -16.97 -3.53
C HIS A 112 21.63 -16.02 -4.72
N LEU A 113 21.84 -14.71 -4.50
CA LEU A 113 22.02 -13.72 -5.57
C LEU A 113 23.14 -14.10 -6.56
N PRO A 114 24.36 -14.50 -6.13
CA PRO A 114 25.42 -14.82 -7.09
C PRO A 114 25.10 -16.04 -7.96
N ALA A 115 24.38 -17.02 -7.40
CA ALA A 115 23.94 -18.20 -8.15
C ALA A 115 22.85 -17.83 -9.17
N LEU A 116 21.96 -16.90 -8.80
CA LEU A 116 20.94 -16.38 -9.71
C LEU A 116 21.57 -15.57 -10.85
N ASP A 117 22.52 -14.68 -10.55
CA ASP A 117 23.25 -13.90 -11.56
C ASP A 117 24.01 -14.80 -12.52
N ALA A 118 24.63 -15.87 -12.01
CA ALA A 118 25.33 -16.87 -12.83
C ALA A 118 24.36 -17.61 -13.76
N ALA A 119 23.20 -18.04 -13.25
CA ALA A 119 22.18 -18.72 -14.04
C ALA A 119 21.56 -17.79 -15.10
N GLU A 120 21.31 -16.52 -14.76
CA GLU A 120 20.83 -15.51 -15.72
C GLU A 120 21.83 -15.31 -16.85
N LYS A 121 23.12 -15.19 -16.52
CA LYS A 121 24.17 -15.06 -17.52
C LYS A 121 24.26 -16.27 -18.44
N GLU A 122 24.21 -17.48 -17.90
CA GLU A 122 24.25 -18.74 -18.67
C GLU A 122 23.05 -18.86 -19.62
N ILE A 123 21.85 -18.52 -19.14
CA ILE A 123 20.62 -18.53 -19.96
C ILE A 123 20.75 -17.53 -21.12
N ASN A 124 21.25 -16.33 -20.85
CA ASN A 124 21.40 -15.30 -21.87
C ASN A 124 22.46 -15.68 -22.91
N GLU A 125 23.60 -16.24 -22.50
CA GLU A 125 24.62 -16.76 -23.41
C GLU A 125 24.07 -17.90 -24.28
N SER A 126 23.34 -18.84 -23.67
CA SER A 126 22.70 -19.94 -24.39
C SER A 126 21.65 -19.46 -25.40
N ALA A 127 20.87 -18.43 -25.05
CA ALA A 127 19.88 -17.84 -25.94
C ALA A 127 20.54 -17.19 -27.18
N LEU A 128 21.67 -16.51 -27.00
CA LEU A 128 22.46 -15.93 -28.10
C LEU A 128 23.02 -17.00 -29.03
N ASP A 129 23.53 -18.10 -28.47
CA ASP A 129 24.05 -19.22 -29.26
C ASP A 129 22.94 -19.89 -30.08
N VAL A 130 21.77 -20.10 -29.47
CA VAL A 130 20.58 -20.64 -30.18
C VAL A 130 20.15 -19.69 -31.29
N GLN A 131 20.15 -18.37 -31.06
CA GLN A 131 19.79 -17.39 -32.07
C GLN A 131 20.75 -17.44 -33.27
N LYS A 132 22.05 -17.51 -33.02
CA LYS A 132 23.08 -17.61 -34.07
C LYS A 132 22.99 -18.92 -34.85
N HIS A 133 22.69 -20.02 -34.18
CA HIS A 133 22.46 -21.30 -34.84
C HIS A 133 21.20 -21.23 -35.71
N HIS A 134 20.12 -20.64 -35.20
CA HIS A 134 18.88 -20.46 -35.93
C HIS A 134 19.07 -19.64 -37.21
N SER A 135 19.78 -18.50 -37.14
CA SER A 135 20.07 -17.70 -38.34
C SER A 135 20.86 -18.49 -39.38
N SER A 136 21.85 -19.27 -38.95
CA SER A 136 22.64 -20.13 -39.85
C SER A 136 21.78 -21.20 -40.53
N VAL A 137 20.81 -21.78 -39.81
CA VAL A 137 19.86 -22.76 -40.37
C VAL A 137 18.91 -22.11 -41.37
N VAL A 138 18.44 -20.90 -41.09
CA VAL A 138 17.59 -20.13 -42.03
C VAL A 138 18.36 -19.85 -43.33
N ASP A 139 19.58 -19.34 -43.24
CA ASP A 139 20.45 -19.09 -44.39
C ASP A 139 20.70 -20.36 -45.22
N LEU A 140 20.92 -21.50 -44.54
CA LEU A 140 21.13 -22.77 -45.21
C LEU A 140 19.87 -23.25 -45.94
N LYS A 141 18.69 -23.10 -45.32
CA LYS A 141 17.41 -23.44 -45.95
C LYS A 141 17.16 -22.58 -47.18
N GLU A 142 17.44 -21.29 -47.11
CA GLU A 142 17.28 -20.38 -48.25
C GLU A 142 18.18 -20.80 -49.42
N LYS A 143 19.46 -21.06 -49.16
CA LYS A 143 20.40 -21.57 -50.18
C LYS A 143 19.93 -22.91 -50.78
N PHE A 144 19.38 -23.80 -49.96
CA PHE A 144 18.87 -25.08 -50.41
C PHE A 144 17.66 -24.92 -51.34
N VAL A 145 16.73 -24.02 -51.03
CA VAL A 145 15.59 -23.73 -51.90
C VAL A 145 16.06 -23.17 -53.24
N ILE A 146 16.98 -22.22 -53.25
CA ILE A 146 17.55 -21.65 -54.48
C ILE A 146 18.20 -22.74 -55.35
N LEU A 147 18.95 -23.65 -54.73
CA LEU A 147 19.57 -24.79 -55.43
C LEU A 147 18.53 -25.72 -56.05
N LEU A 148 17.44 -26.01 -55.33
CA LEU A 148 16.35 -26.84 -55.87
C LEU A 148 15.65 -26.17 -57.05
N GLU A 149 15.42 -24.86 -56.98
CA GLU A 149 14.83 -24.10 -58.09
C GLU A 149 15.74 -24.14 -59.33
N GLN A 150 17.05 -23.91 -59.14
CA GLN A 150 18.03 -24.01 -60.23
C GLN A 150 18.07 -25.41 -60.86
N LEU A 151 18.07 -26.45 -60.03
CA LEU A 151 18.03 -27.84 -60.50
C LEU A 151 16.75 -28.11 -61.29
N HIS A 152 15.60 -27.61 -60.81
CA HIS A 152 14.32 -27.76 -61.50
C HIS A 152 14.35 -27.12 -62.89
N TYR A 153 14.87 -25.89 -63.01
CA TYR A 153 15.04 -25.24 -64.32
C TYR A 153 15.96 -26.05 -65.25
N GLN A 154 17.08 -26.57 -64.74
CA GLN A 154 17.99 -27.39 -65.55
C GLN A 154 17.33 -28.68 -66.04
N VAL A 155 16.54 -29.34 -65.20
CA VAL A 155 15.80 -30.55 -65.59
C VAL A 155 14.80 -30.22 -66.70
N LEU A 156 14.03 -29.12 -66.58
CA LEU A 156 13.10 -28.68 -67.63
C LEU A 156 13.80 -28.36 -68.96
N GLU A 157 14.96 -27.70 -68.90
CA GLU A 157 15.77 -27.44 -70.10
C GLU A 157 16.22 -28.75 -70.75
N TRP A 158 16.70 -29.71 -69.97
CA TRP A 158 17.12 -31.02 -70.48
C TRP A 158 15.95 -31.81 -71.07
N GLU A 159 14.79 -31.82 -70.41
CA GLU A 159 13.56 -32.45 -70.94
C GLU A 159 13.18 -31.85 -72.31
N SER A 160 13.23 -30.52 -72.46
CA SER A 160 12.97 -29.86 -73.74
C SER A 160 13.98 -30.25 -74.83
N VAL A 161 15.27 -30.37 -74.48
CA VAL A 161 16.31 -30.80 -75.42
C VAL A 161 16.09 -32.25 -75.85
N VAL A 162 15.76 -33.15 -74.92
CA VAL A 162 15.46 -34.55 -75.22
C VAL A 162 14.25 -34.65 -76.15
N GLU A 163 13.16 -33.93 -75.85
CA GLU A 163 11.95 -33.96 -76.68
C GLU A 163 12.22 -33.48 -78.12
N LYS A 164 13.02 -32.42 -78.29
CA LYS A 164 13.45 -31.95 -79.63
C LYS A 164 14.28 -33.00 -80.36
N LEU A 165 15.20 -33.67 -79.68
CA LEU A 165 16.02 -34.73 -80.28
C LEU A 165 15.17 -35.94 -80.69
N GLU A 166 14.16 -36.30 -79.90
CA GLU A 166 13.22 -37.36 -80.24
C GLU A 166 12.38 -37.02 -81.48
N GLN A 167 11.87 -35.80 -81.58
CA GLN A 167 11.15 -35.32 -82.77
C GLN A 167 12.01 -35.35 -84.04
N VAL A 168 13.28 -34.94 -83.95
CA VAL A 168 14.23 -35.01 -85.08
C VAL A 168 14.50 -36.46 -85.49
N LYS A 169 14.57 -37.38 -84.52
CA LYS A 169 14.79 -38.81 -84.80
C LYS A 169 13.57 -39.45 -85.49
N GLU A 170 12.36 -39.12 -85.05
CA GLU A 170 11.11 -39.59 -85.67
C GLU A 170 10.99 -39.08 -87.12
N THR A 171 11.22 -37.79 -87.35
CA THR A 171 11.16 -37.19 -88.71
C THR A 171 12.19 -37.79 -89.67
N ASN A 172 13.40 -38.08 -89.20
CA ASN A 172 14.42 -38.76 -90.00
C ASN A 172 14.07 -40.23 -90.32
N LYS A 173 13.29 -40.91 -89.48
CA LYS A 173 12.81 -42.27 -89.77
C LYS A 173 11.65 -42.29 -90.76
N THR A 174 10.79 -41.28 -90.79
CA THR A 174 9.68 -41.18 -91.75
C THR A 174 10.10 -40.72 -93.14
N ASN A 175 11.27 -40.07 -93.26
CA ASN A 175 11.83 -39.58 -94.53
C ASN A 175 12.85 -40.54 -95.17
N ALA A 176 13.08 -41.71 -94.57
CA ALA A 176 13.94 -42.79 -95.06
C ALA A 176 13.10 -43.98 -95.50
#